data_AF-A0A966K6P6-F1
#
_entry.id   AF-A0A966K6P6-F1
#
_cell.length_a   1.000
_cell.length_b   1.000
_cell.length_c   1.000
_cell.angle_alpha   90.00
_cell.angle_beta   90.00
_cell.angle_gamma   90.00
#
_symmetry.space_group_name_H-M   'P 1'
#
loop_
_entity.id
_entity.type
_entity.pdbx_description
1 polymer ?
#
loop_
_entity_poly.entity_id
_entity_poly.type
_entity_poly.pdbx_seq_one_letter_code
_entity_poly.pdbx_strand_id
1 'polypeptide(L)'
;TKYCINLLTKTHEELSNICSNYEEEKNRFISDQWDLSDIPFLKDAQANIFCEVDQLIEYHTHTIVIGKVIESKNIDEIKTLTYVDGSYE
;
A
#
# COMPACT_ATOMS: atom_id res chain seq x y z
N THR A 1 -10.67 0.89 13.10
CA THR A 1 -10.49 1.24 11.67
C THR A 1 -9.65 0.19 11.01
N LYS A 2 -9.99 -0.27 9.80
CA LYS A 2 -9.23 -1.31 9.09
C LYS A 2 -8.54 -0.73 7.86
N TYR A 3 -7.38 -1.26 7.52
CA TYR A 3 -6.58 -0.83 6.36
C TYR A 3 -5.73 -1.98 5.82
N CYS A 4 -5.26 -1.84 4.59
CA CYS A 4 -4.33 -2.79 3.96
C CYS A 4 -3.05 -2.06 3.55
N ILE A 5 -1.91 -2.65 3.88
CA ILE A 5 -0.61 -2.24 3.34
C ILE A 5 -0.35 -3.09 2.10
N ASN A 6 -0.23 -2.43 0.94
CA ASN A 6 0.12 -3.10 -0.32
C ASN A 6 1.61 -2.91 -0.57
N LEU A 7 2.39 -3.98 -0.49
CA LEU A 7 3.80 -3.96 -0.86
C LEU A 7 3.89 -4.09 -2.38
N LEU A 8 4.44 -3.09 -3.05
CA LEU A 8 4.42 -2.98 -4.50
C LEU A 8 5.47 -3.87 -5.17
N THR A 9 5.21 -4.28 -6.41
CA THR A 9 6.17 -4.96 -7.28
C THR A 9 6.79 -3.96 -8.26
N LYS A 10 7.89 -4.34 -8.92
CA LYS A 10 8.57 -3.51 -9.93
C LYS A 10 7.67 -2.99 -11.06
N THR A 11 6.55 -3.65 -11.34
CA THR A 11 5.58 -3.22 -12.36
C THR A 11 4.68 -2.08 -11.89
N HIS A 12 4.71 -1.71 -10.61
CA HIS A 12 3.80 -0.73 -10.00
C HIS A 12 4.43 0.64 -9.78
N GLU A 13 5.50 0.99 -10.51
CA GLU A 13 6.12 2.31 -10.43
C GLU A 13 5.11 3.44 -10.73
N GLU A 14 4.34 3.29 -11.81
CA GLU A 14 3.31 4.29 -12.19
C GLU A 14 2.25 4.44 -11.09
N LEU A 15 1.79 3.33 -10.51
CA LEU A 15 0.83 3.35 -9.40
C LEU A 15 1.42 4.04 -8.15
N SER A 16 2.70 3.79 -7.85
CA SER A 16 3.41 4.47 -6.76
C SER A 16 3.43 5.98 -6.98
N ASN A 17 3.72 6.42 -8.21
CA ASN A 17 3.71 7.84 -8.58
C ASN A 17 2.32 8.47 -8.43
N ILE A 18 1.27 7.81 -8.91
CA ILE A 18 -0.13 8.25 -8.74
C ILE A 18 -0.49 8.38 -7.24
N CYS A 19 -0.13 7.39 -6.42
CA CYS A 19 -0.42 7.41 -4.97
C CYS A 19 0.35 8.51 -4.23
N SER A 20 1.54 8.87 -4.70
CA SER A 20 2.38 9.93 -4.11
C SER A 20 1.91 11.36 -4.45
N ASN A 21 1.07 11.52 -5.47
CA ASN A 21 0.54 12.82 -5.89
C ASN A 21 -0.89 13.03 -5.39
N TYR A 22 -1.11 14.12 -4.66
CA TYR A 22 -2.44 14.48 -4.15
C TYR A 22 -3.43 14.83 -5.27
N GLU A 23 -2.97 15.45 -6.36
CA GLU A 23 -3.83 15.84 -7.50
C GLU A 23 -4.38 14.61 -8.25
N GLU A 24 -3.68 13.49 -8.16
CA GLU A 24 -3.98 12.23 -8.83
C GLU A 24 -4.82 11.27 -7.97
N GLU A 25 -5.35 11.73 -6.81
CA GLU A 25 -6.11 10.88 -5.89
C GLU A 25 -7.25 10.11 -6.57
N LYS A 26 -7.97 10.77 -7.50
CA LYS A 26 -9.07 10.17 -8.25
C LYS A 26 -8.63 9.02 -9.17
N ASN A 27 -7.35 8.96 -9.50
CA ASN A 27 -6.78 8.00 -10.43
C ASN A 27 -6.21 6.75 -9.76
N ARG A 28 -6.07 6.75 -8.43
CA ARG A 28 -5.48 5.64 -7.64
C ARG A 28 -6.13 4.28 -7.89
N PHE A 29 -7.46 4.27 -8.04
CA PHE A 29 -8.27 3.05 -8.11
C PHE A 29 -8.84 2.77 -9.51
N ILE A 30 -8.30 3.38 -10.57
CA ILE A 30 -8.78 3.16 -11.94
C ILE A 30 -8.45 1.75 -12.44
N SER A 31 -7.32 1.18 -12.00
CA SER A 31 -6.90 -0.16 -12.40
C SER A 31 -7.88 -1.24 -11.91
N ASP A 32 -8.14 -2.22 -12.78
CA ASP A 32 -8.95 -3.40 -12.46
C ASP A 32 -8.23 -4.38 -11.52
N GLN A 33 -6.95 -4.14 -11.21
CA GLN A 33 -6.17 -4.90 -10.25
C GLN A 33 -6.57 -4.64 -8.80
N TRP A 34 -7.34 -3.59 -8.54
CA TRP A 34 -7.91 -3.37 -7.22
C TRP A 34 -9.08 -4.31 -6.95
N ASP A 35 -9.09 -4.90 -5.77
CA ASP A 35 -10.31 -5.40 -5.16
C ASP A 35 -10.85 -4.34 -4.22
N LEU A 36 -12.07 -3.86 -4.50
CA LEU A 36 -12.75 -2.80 -3.76
C LEU A 36 -14.00 -3.32 -3.03
N SER A 37 -14.17 -4.64 -2.92
CA SER A 37 -15.35 -5.25 -2.29
C SER A 37 -15.39 -5.07 -0.77
N ASP A 38 -14.23 -4.91 -0.13
CA ASP A 38 -14.08 -4.61 1.31
C ASP A 38 -12.90 -3.63 1.51
N ILE A 39 -11.86 -4.01 2.26
CA ILE A 39 -10.65 -3.20 2.43
C ILE A 39 -9.89 -3.18 1.10
N PRO A 40 -9.68 -2.01 0.47
CA PRO A 40 -9.02 -1.93 -0.83
C PRO A 40 -7.62 -2.56 -0.80
N PHE A 41 -7.39 -3.54 -1.69
CA PHE A 41 -6.07 -4.13 -1.87
C PHE A 41 -5.78 -4.40 -3.35
N LEU A 42 -4.49 -4.42 -3.67
CA LEU A 42 -4.00 -4.64 -5.02
C LEU A 42 -3.71 -6.14 -5.20
N LYS A 43 -4.44 -6.80 -6.12
CA LYS A 43 -4.46 -8.26 -6.29
C LYS A 43 -3.11 -8.85 -6.71
N ASP A 44 -2.30 -8.08 -7.42
CA ASP A 44 -0.98 -8.46 -7.95
C ASP A 44 0.19 -7.82 -7.18
N ALA A 45 -0.06 -7.31 -5.97
CA ALA A 45 0.98 -6.83 -5.07
C ALA A 45 1.97 -7.94 -4.66
N GLN A 46 3.18 -7.54 -4.26
CA GLN A 46 4.16 -8.46 -3.63
C GLN A 46 3.55 -9.09 -2.37
N ALA A 47 2.88 -8.25 -1.58
CA ALA A 47 2.16 -8.67 -0.39
C ALA A 47 1.01 -7.70 -0.08
N ASN A 48 -0.03 -8.23 0.55
CA ASN A 48 -1.12 -7.46 1.16
C ASN A 48 -1.12 -7.79 2.66
N ILE A 49 -0.97 -6.78 3.52
CA ILE A 49 -0.99 -6.94 4.97
C ILE A 49 -2.22 -6.21 5.50
N PHE A 50 -3.23 -6.97 5.89
CA PHE A 50 -4.48 -6.44 6.41
C PHE A 50 -4.34 -6.21 7.91
N CYS A 51 -4.71 -5.00 8.34
CA CYS A 51 -4.53 -4.53 9.70
C CYS A 51 -5.80 -3.87 10.24
N GLU A 52 -5.94 -3.94 11.56
CA GLU A 52 -6.84 -3.09 12.33
C GLU A 52 -6.02 -2.12 13.18
N VAL A 53 -6.40 -0.84 13.20
CA VAL A 53 -5.74 0.18 14.03
C VAL A 53 -5.92 -0.17 15.51
N ASP A 54 -4.80 -0.40 16.19
CA ASP A 54 -4.72 -0.72 17.62
C ASP A 54 -4.42 0.56 18.43
N GLN A 55 -3.49 1.39 17.95
CA GLN A 55 -3.14 2.65 18.61
C GLN A 55 -2.78 3.75 17.60
N LEU A 56 -3.10 5.00 17.94
CA LEU A 56 -2.65 6.21 17.27
C LEU A 56 -1.81 7.04 18.25
N ILE A 57 -0.62 7.44 17.83
CA ILE A 57 0.30 8.26 18.64
C ILE A 57 0.62 9.51 17.84
N GLU A 58 0.13 10.67 18.30
CA GLU A 58 0.43 11.96 17.69
C GLU A 58 1.93 12.28 17.82
N TYR A 59 2.57 12.67 16.71
CA TYR A 59 3.98 13.02 16.68
C TYR A 59 4.23 14.19 15.72
N HIS A 60 4.14 15.41 16.26
CA HIS A 60 4.27 16.66 15.51
C HIS A 60 3.33 16.72 14.29
N THR A 61 3.88 16.64 13.08
CA THR A 61 3.13 16.77 11.83
C THR A 61 2.50 15.46 11.36
N HIS A 62 2.85 14.32 11.98
CA HIS A 62 2.40 12.99 11.57
C HIS A 62 1.88 12.19 12.78
N THR A 63 1.14 11.12 12.51
CA THR A 63 0.67 10.18 13.54
C THR A 63 1.29 8.82 13.28
N ILE A 64 1.89 8.22 14.31
CA ILE A 64 2.31 6.82 14.26
C ILE A 64 1.05 5.96 14.44
N VAL A 65 0.80 5.09 13.46
CA VAL A 65 -0.30 4.13 13.50
C VAL A 65 0.26 2.77 13.88
N ILE A 66 -0.15 2.24 15.04
CA ILE A 66 0.13 0.86 15.43
C ILE A 66 -1.03 0.00 14.95
N GLY A 67 -0.76 -0.92 14.03
CA GLY A 67 -1.74 -1.82 13.45
C GLY A 67 -1.55 -3.26 13.93
N LYS A 68 -2.64 -3.90 14.34
CA LYS A 68 -2.70 -5.34 14.58
C LYS A 68 -2.99 -6.06 13.27
N VAL A 69 -2.07 -6.94 12.84
CA VAL A 69 -2.25 -7.75 11.62
C VAL A 69 -3.37 -8.76 11.84
N ILE A 70 -4.30 -8.82 10.90
CA ILE A 70 -5.41 -9.78 10.88
C ILE A 70 -5.22 -10.88 9.84
N GLU A 71 -4.58 -10.56 8.71
CA GLU A 71 -4.33 -11.47 7.59
C GLU A 71 -3.15 -10.94 6.77
N SER A 72 -2.40 -11.84 6.13
CA SER A 72 -1.40 -11.48 5.13
C SER A 72 -1.46 -12.41 3.92
N LYS A 73 -1.32 -11.84 2.73
CA LYS A 73 -1.16 -12.56 1.46
C LYS A 73 0.17 -12.14 0.85
N ASN A 74 0.90 -13.05 0.22
CA ASN A 74 2.13 -12.75 -0.50
C ASN A 74 2.32 -13.71 -1.66
N ILE A 75 3.11 -13.26 -2.63
CA ILE A 75 3.70 -14.14 -3.64
C ILE A 75 5.08 -14.61 -3.17
N ASP A 76 5.50 -15.80 -3.60
CA ASP A 76 6.79 -16.39 -3.19
C ASP A 76 7.98 -15.74 -3.91
N GLU A 77 7.80 -15.37 -5.18
CA GLU A 77 8.85 -14.73 -5.97
C GLU A 77 8.99 -13.25 -5.56
N ILE A 78 10.19 -12.85 -5.14
CA ILE A 78 10.46 -11.49 -4.71
C ILE A 78 10.68 -10.61 -5.94
N LYS A 79 9.77 -9.67 -6.16
CA LYS A 79 9.81 -8.64 -7.20
C LYS A 79 9.49 -7.25 -6.65
N THR A 80 9.83 -7.01 -5.38
CA THR A 80 9.46 -5.78 -4.68
C THR A 80 10.02 -4.54 -5.37
N LEU A 81 9.19 -3.51 -5.51
CA LEU A 81 9.63 -2.18 -5.94
C LEU A 81 10.42 -1.54 -4.81
N THR A 82 11.67 -1.14 -5.08
CA THR A 82 12.51 -0.48 -4.08
C THR A 82 12.67 0.99 -4.44
N TYR A 83 12.60 1.88 -3.46
CA TYR A 83 12.95 3.29 -3.65
C TYR A 83 14.23 3.60 -2.89
N VAL A 84 15.28 3.98 -3.62
CA VAL A 84 16.61 4.24 -3.08
C VAL A 84 17.28 5.36 -3.86
N ASP A 85 18.03 6.21 -3.18
CA ASP A 85 18.75 7.34 -3.79
C ASP A 85 17.88 8.28 -4.64
N GLY A 86 16.59 8.40 -4.29
CA GLY A 86 15.65 9.26 -5.01
C GLY A 86 15.03 8.63 -6.26
N SER A 87 15.31 7.36 -6.57
CA SER A 87 14.78 6.64 -7.74
C SER A 87 14.25 5.24 -7.41
N TYR A 88 13.48 4.67 -8.33
CA TYR A 88 13.00 3.29 -8.23
C TYR A 88 14.02 2.29 -8.80
N GLU A 89 14.06 1.09 -8.21
CA GLU A 89 14.89 -0.08 -8.58
C GLU A 89 14.09 -1.39 -8.62
#